data_AF-A0A1F7FDE5-F1
#
_entry.id   AF-A0A1F7FDE5-F1
#
_cell.length_a   1.000
_cell.length_b   1.000
_cell.length_c   1.000
_cell.angle_alpha   90.00
_cell.angle_beta   90.00
_cell.angle_gamma   90.00
#
_symmetry.space_group_name_H-M   'P 1'
#
loop_
_entity.id
_entity.type
_entity.pdbx_description
1 polymer ?
#
loop_
_entity_poly.entity_id
_entity_poly.type
_entity_poly.pdbx_seq_one_letter_code
_entity_poly.pdbx_strand_id
1 'polypeptide(L)'
;MNTSPISVSDIIERLKLAPHPEGGFFREIYRAPHTVEWRGEHLSACTANAWQAARTTRVYSLIGCTVSPGFEFRLFELLSKEPERIEQVRRMVKGFEEF
;
A
#
# COMPACT_ATOMS: atom_id res chain seq x y z
N MET A 1 18.83 -6.99 -27.75
CA MET A 1 18.19 -6.93 -26.42
C MET A 1 16.74 -7.30 -26.60
N ASN A 2 16.22 -8.26 -25.83
CA ASN A 2 14.82 -8.71 -25.98
C ASN A 2 13.88 -7.58 -25.55
N THR A 3 13.05 -7.08 -26.47
CA THR A 3 12.16 -5.92 -26.26
C THR A 3 10.72 -6.32 -25.94
N SER A 4 10.44 -7.63 -25.77
CA SER A 4 9.13 -8.10 -25.36
C SER A 4 8.77 -7.52 -23.98
N PRO A 5 7.59 -6.91 -23.83
CA PRO A 5 7.14 -6.39 -22.54
C PRO A 5 7.09 -7.53 -21.51
N ILE A 6 7.71 -7.32 -20.35
CA ILE A 6 7.69 -8.27 -19.24
C ILE A 6 6.24 -8.43 -18.79
N SER A 7 5.76 -9.67 -18.64
CA SER A 7 4.39 -9.93 -18.19
C SER A 7 4.23 -9.69 -16.68
N VAL A 8 3.00 -9.50 -16.22
CA VAL A 8 2.70 -9.37 -14.79
C VAL A 8 3.11 -10.64 -14.02
N SER A 9 2.87 -11.81 -14.59
CA SER A 9 3.27 -13.09 -14.00
C SER A 9 4.78 -13.20 -13.86
N ASP A 10 5.55 -12.76 -14.87
CA ASP A 10 7.01 -12.73 -14.79
C ASP A 10 7.51 -11.81 -13.66
N ILE A 11 6.85 -10.66 -13.46
CA ILE A 11 7.20 -9.73 -12.38
C ILE A 11 6.94 -10.39 -11.02
N ILE A 12 5.75 -10.98 -10.83
CA ILE A 12 5.37 -11.65 -9.59
C ILE A 12 6.36 -12.77 -9.26
N GLU A 13 6.71 -13.61 -10.24
CA GLU A 13 7.64 -14.72 -10.06
C GLU A 13 9.05 -14.22 -9.75
N ARG A 14 9.61 -13.33 -10.57
CA ARG A 14 10.99 -12.83 -10.42
C ARG A 14 11.18 -12.08 -9.11
N LEU A 15 10.17 -11.31 -8.70
CA LEU A 15 10.20 -10.54 -7.44
C LEU A 15 9.65 -11.34 -6.25
N LYS A 16 9.24 -12.60 -6.43
CA LYS A 16 8.67 -13.47 -5.38
C LYS A 16 7.57 -12.75 -4.58
N LEU A 17 6.67 -12.08 -5.28
CA LEU A 17 5.57 -11.36 -4.64
C LEU A 17 4.49 -12.33 -4.17
N ALA A 18 3.86 -12.02 -3.04
CA ALA A 18 2.70 -12.74 -2.52
C ALA A 18 1.45 -11.83 -2.56
N PRO A 19 0.23 -12.39 -2.62
CA PRO A 19 -0.99 -11.60 -2.51
C PRO A 19 -1.03 -10.75 -1.24
N HIS A 20 -1.43 -9.47 -1.35
CA HIS A 20 -1.60 -8.58 -0.19
C HIS A 20 -3.06 -8.59 0.32
N PRO A 21 -3.31 -8.52 1.64
CA PRO A 21 -4.67 -8.45 2.20
C PRO A 21 -5.56 -7.31 1.67
N GLU A 22 -4.96 -6.23 1.15
CA GLU A 22 -5.66 -5.06 0.59
C GLU A 22 -5.89 -5.14 -0.93
N GLY A 23 -5.47 -6.25 -1.55
CA GLY A 23 -5.42 -6.41 -3.00
C GLY A 23 -4.03 -6.17 -3.58
N GLY A 24 -3.78 -6.70 -4.78
CA GLY A 24 -2.46 -6.67 -5.41
C GLY A 24 -1.47 -7.67 -4.82
N PHE A 25 -0.18 -7.47 -5.12
CA PHE A 25 0.92 -8.33 -4.71
C PHE A 25 2.05 -7.52 -4.08
N PHE A 26 2.73 -8.06 -3.07
CA PHE A 26 3.80 -7.37 -2.37
C PHE A 26 4.90 -8.33 -1.88
N ARG A 27 6.01 -7.75 -1.43
CA ARG A 27 7.04 -8.42 -0.66
C ARG A 27 7.77 -7.40 0.21
N GLU A 28 7.94 -7.70 1.51
CA GLU A 28 8.89 -6.95 2.35
C GLU A 28 10.31 -7.28 1.91
N ILE A 29 11.07 -6.27 1.47
CA ILE A 29 12.44 -6.44 0.99
C ILE A 29 13.50 -5.95 1.99
N TYR A 30 13.09 -5.17 2.99
CA TYR A 30 13.98 -4.59 3.99
C TYR A 30 13.20 -4.20 5.26
N ARG A 31 13.80 -4.46 6.41
CA ARG A 31 13.36 -3.98 7.72
C ARG A 31 14.58 -3.47 8.48
N ALA A 32 14.49 -2.25 9.01
CA ALA A 32 15.57 -1.68 9.79
C ALA A 32 15.82 -2.53 11.06
N PRO A 33 17.08 -2.85 11.40
CA PRO A 33 17.40 -3.70 12.56
C PRO A 33 17.32 -2.96 13.90
N HIS A 34 17.11 -1.64 13.87
CA HIS A 34 17.11 -0.79 15.05
C HIS A 34 15.82 0.02 15.13
N THR A 35 15.29 0.11 16.35
CA THR A 35 14.22 1.06 16.70
C THR A 35 14.85 2.38 17.07
N VAL A 36 14.30 3.47 16.55
CA VAL A 36 14.72 4.83 16.91
C VAL A 36 13.57 5.56 17.58
N GLU A 37 13.89 6.36 18.59
CA GLU A 37 12.91 7.28 19.18
C GLU A 37 12.72 8.48 18.27
N TRP A 38 11.47 8.78 17.95
CA TRP A 38 11.12 9.94 17.15
C TRP A 38 11.16 11.21 18.00
N ARG A 39 11.92 12.24 17.56
CA ARG A 39 12.20 13.47 18.33
C ARG A 39 11.59 14.76 17.75
N GLY A 40 10.78 14.69 16.69
CA GLY A 40 10.15 15.89 16.11
C GLY A 40 10.02 15.91 14.58
N GLU A 41 9.71 17.12 14.09
CA GLU A 41 8.90 17.53 12.92
C GLU A 41 8.50 16.53 11.81
N HIS A 42 7.23 16.67 11.40
CA HIS A 42 6.52 15.85 10.41
C HIS A 42 7.23 15.81 9.05
N LEU A 43 7.43 14.60 8.53
CA LEU A 43 7.65 14.38 7.10
C LEU A 43 6.28 14.27 6.41
N SER A 44 6.07 15.04 5.33
CA SER A 44 4.87 14.99 4.48
C SER A 44 4.85 13.71 3.63
N ALA A 45 4.54 12.57 4.24
CA ALA A 45 4.05 11.37 3.56
C ALA A 45 2.55 11.20 3.87
N CYS A 46 1.87 10.21 3.25
CA CYS A 46 0.52 9.81 3.67
C CYS A 46 0.46 9.78 5.19
N THR A 47 -0.25 10.75 5.77
CA THR A 47 -0.19 11.01 7.21
C THR A 47 -0.69 9.79 7.95
N ALA A 48 -0.08 9.48 9.09
CA ALA A 48 -0.57 8.41 9.95
C ALA A 48 -2.08 8.57 10.19
N ASN A 49 -2.81 7.46 10.18
CA ASN A 49 -4.27 7.39 10.35
C ASN A 49 -5.11 7.99 9.20
N ALA A 50 -4.53 8.27 8.03
CA ALA A 50 -5.30 8.58 6.83
C ALA A 50 -5.68 7.31 6.08
N TRP A 51 -6.95 7.20 5.68
CA TRP A 51 -7.39 6.17 4.74
C TRP A 51 -6.70 6.36 3.38
N GLN A 52 -6.24 5.27 2.79
CA GLN A 52 -5.63 5.27 1.46
C GLN A 52 -6.18 4.13 0.61
N ALA A 53 -6.25 4.35 -0.70
CA ALA A 53 -6.55 3.36 -1.71
C ALA A 53 -5.84 3.73 -3.01
N ALA A 54 -5.50 2.75 -3.83
CA ALA A 54 -4.86 2.96 -5.12
C ALA A 54 -5.36 1.93 -6.14
N ARG A 55 -5.46 2.34 -7.40
CA ARG A 55 -5.79 1.45 -8.52
C ARG A 55 -4.80 1.65 -9.66
N THR A 56 -4.51 0.58 -10.37
CA THR A 56 -3.69 0.66 -11.59
C THR A 56 -4.51 1.31 -12.71
N THR A 57 -3.92 2.23 -13.47
CA THR A 57 -4.58 2.91 -14.61
C THR A 57 -4.27 2.28 -15.97
N ARG A 58 -3.34 1.31 -16.01
CA ARG A 58 -2.91 0.57 -17.21
C ARG A 58 -2.79 -0.93 -16.89
N VAL A 59 -1.85 -1.63 -17.52
CA VAL A 59 -1.64 -3.09 -17.39
C VAL A 59 -1.09 -3.45 -16.00
N TYR A 60 -0.13 -2.69 -15.47
CA TYR A 60 0.39 -2.85 -14.11
C TYR A 60 1.00 -1.55 -13.59
N SER A 61 1.10 -1.43 -12.27
CA SER A 61 1.91 -0.43 -11.56
C SER A 61 2.84 -1.17 -10.61
N LEU A 62 4.13 -0.84 -10.63
CA LEU A 62 5.12 -1.35 -9.68
C LEU A 62 5.65 -0.17 -8.86
N ILE A 63 5.48 -0.23 -7.54
CA ILE A 63 5.86 0.85 -6.61
C ILE A 63 6.67 0.29 -5.45
N GLY A 64 7.40 1.18 -4.77
CA GLY A 64 7.97 0.91 -3.45
C GLY A 64 7.21 1.70 -2.40
N CYS A 65 6.91 1.05 -1.27
CA CYS A 65 6.29 1.68 -0.11
C CYS A 65 7.26 1.64 1.06
N THR A 66 7.41 2.78 1.74
CA THR A 66 8.18 2.88 2.99
C THR A 66 7.21 3.27 4.09
N VAL A 67 7.20 2.47 5.17
CA VAL A 67 6.35 2.71 6.34
C VAL A 67 7.26 3.07 7.51
N SER A 68 6.94 4.17 8.20
CA SER A 68 7.60 4.59 9.42
C SER A 68 6.55 5.04 10.44
N PRO A 69 6.59 4.53 11.69
CA PRO A 69 7.43 3.45 12.19
C PRO A 69 7.27 2.13 11.40
N GLY A 70 8.16 1.16 11.61
CA GLY A 70 8.14 -0.10 10.85
C GLY A 70 6.76 -0.77 10.87
N PHE A 71 6.32 -1.30 9.73
CA PHE A 71 4.98 -1.88 9.60
C PHE A 71 4.75 -3.05 10.57
N GLU A 72 3.56 -3.07 11.17
CA GLU A 72 3.05 -4.13 12.03
C GLU A 72 1.57 -4.40 11.71
N PHE A 73 1.20 -5.67 11.53
CA PHE A 73 -0.19 -6.06 11.24
C PHE A 73 -1.19 -5.63 12.31
N ARG A 74 -0.76 -5.47 13.57
CA ARG A 74 -1.63 -5.00 14.65
C ARG A 74 -2.07 -3.54 14.49
N LEU A 75 -1.32 -2.76 13.69
CA LEU A 75 -1.60 -1.36 13.39
C LEU A 75 -2.31 -1.19 12.04
N PHE A 76 -2.66 -2.29 11.37
CA PHE A 76 -3.24 -2.29 10.04
C PHE A 76 -4.76 -2.51 10.09
N GLU A 77 -5.51 -1.58 9.51
CA GLU A 77 -6.96 -1.62 9.43
C GLU A 77 -7.39 -1.61 7.95
N LEU A 78 -8.39 -2.43 7.62
CA LEU A 78 -9.03 -2.44 6.31
C LEU A 78 -10.42 -1.82 6.44
N LEU A 79 -10.69 -0.77 5.65
CA LEU A 79 -11.96 -0.08 5.64
C LEU A 79 -13.15 -1.02 5.33
N SER A 80 -12.92 -2.09 4.57
CA SER A 80 -13.94 -3.12 4.27
C SER A 80 -14.50 -3.83 5.50
N LYS A 81 -13.81 -3.76 6.65
CA LYS A 81 -14.24 -4.33 7.93
C LYS A 81 -15.05 -3.35 8.79
N GLU A 82 -15.23 -2.11 8.35
CA GLU A 82 -15.76 -0.99 9.12
C GLU A 82 -16.95 -0.33 8.38
N PRO A 83 -18.14 -0.98 8.32
CA PRO A 83 -19.26 -0.53 7.49
C PRO A 83 -19.76 0.88 7.82
N GLU A 84 -19.75 1.26 9.11
CA GLU A 84 -20.14 2.61 9.53
C GLU A 84 -19.18 3.69 9.01
N ARG A 85 -17.90 3.34 8.91
CA ARG A 85 -16.81 4.24 8.49
C ARG A 85 -16.75 4.39 6.97
N ILE A 86 -17.17 3.38 6.21
CA ILE A 86 -17.33 3.45 4.75
C ILE A 86 -18.22 4.62 4.33
N GLU A 87 -19.39 4.75 4.95
CA GLU A 87 -20.36 5.80 4.59
C GLU A 87 -19.79 7.20 4.89
N GLN A 88 -19.04 7.34 5.98
CA GLN A 88 -18.34 8.59 6.29
C GLN A 88 -17.30 8.94 5.21
N VAL A 89 -16.45 7.98 4.82
CA VAL A 89 -15.42 8.19 3.80
C VAL A 89 -16.05 8.51 2.44
N ARG A 90 -17.12 7.80 2.07
CA ARG A 90 -17.85 8.01 0.80
C ARG A 90 -18.36 9.44 0.65
N ARG A 91 -18.81 10.06 1.75
CA ARG A 91 -19.26 11.48 1.74
C ARG A 91 -18.12 12.48 1.59
N MET A 92 -16.91 12.11 2.02
CA MET A 92 -15.75 13.00 2.03
C MET A 92 -14.93 12.91 0.75
N VAL A 93 -14.90 11.74 0.09
CA VAL A 93 -14.04 11.47 -1.06
C VAL A 93 -14.85 11.45 -2.36
N LYS A 94 -14.57 12.39 -3.25
CA LYS A 94 -15.12 12.37 -4.62
C LYS A 94 -14.55 11.17 -5.39
N GLY A 95 -15.40 10.44 -6.10
CA GLY A 95 -14.97 9.28 -6.91
C GLY A 95 -14.74 8.00 -6.11
N PHE A 96 -15.28 7.90 -4.90
CA PHE A 96 -15.17 6.69 -4.06
C PHE A 96 -15.68 5.42 -4.77
N GLU A 97 -16.70 5.53 -5.63
CA GLU A 97 -17.27 4.40 -6.38
C GLU A 97 -16.27 3.69 -7.33
N GLU A 98 -15.10 4.29 -7.58
CA GLU A 98 -14.04 3.69 -8.38
C GLU A 98 -13.14 2.71 -7.58
N PHE A 99 -13.41 2.53 -6.27
CA PHE A 99 -12.60 1.76 -5.32
C PHE A 99 -13.42 0.74 -4.52
#